data_AF-A0A7C1M5C7-F1
#
_entry.id   AF-A0A7C1M5C7-F1
#
_cell.length_a   1.000
_cell.length_b   1.000
_cell.length_c   1.000
_cell.angle_alpha   90.00
_cell.angle_beta   90.00
_cell.angle_gamma   90.00
#
_symmetry.space_group_name_H-M   'P 1'
#
loop_
_entity.id
_entity.type
_entity.pdbx_description
1 polymer ?
#
loop_
_entity_poly.entity_id
_entity_poly.type
_entity_poly.pdbx_seq_one_letter_code
_entity_poly.pdbx_strand_id
1 'polypeptide(L)'
;MNKRRVGLGYTALGDALIMLGLRYDREEGREVASKISRVLRDSAYWASVEIAEEKGSFPLFDAEKYLDSGFAKRLPEDLREAIKIHGIRNSHLISIAPTGTISLAFADNGSNGLEPAFSWYYNRVKRMADGENLVYRVEDHAFREYRKSLGIAEDDDKAVEELVKNLPSAFVSALEISAQDHVRMMAAIQPYVDSALSKTVNVPADYAFADFKNLYLQAWEAGLKGLATYRPNMVTGSVLSTVESQSQDLDMTDPDRRIRLDKTPEPALASLRWPSRPETPAGNPAITYTVNHPTNPFAVFVGHLENGSKQPFEVWCNGAEAPRGIGALAKTLSTDMRSFDRKWLEMKLEALSRTSGDGFSMAFPPEGVATSVPSSTAALAKLLQYRCNQLGAFDDIEQAQSPMVDALFSLKEPKSGTDGTMSWTVDVKNPATGDDFVLFMKELAMPDGRNRPYSVWIAGKYPEAFDGLCKSISIDMRIVDPAWVAKKLRSLAKFKEAQEDFLAREPGSEKQQNQPSTIAYVAKLIIHRYNQLGILDENGYPSEDMGLMNAEAPTGAATAGGVRVMPGKECPECKNHTYIRKDGCDFCTSCGHVGSCG
;
A
#
# COMPACT_ATOMS: atom_id res chain seq x y z
N MET A 1 -26.67 4.79 25.99
CA MET A 1 -27.84 3.98 26.42
C MET A 1 -29.20 4.58 26.03
N ASN A 2 -29.35 5.90 25.93
CA ASN A 2 -30.65 6.59 25.77
C ASN A 2 -31.44 6.31 24.47
N LYS A 3 -30.81 5.76 23.43
CA LYS A 3 -31.45 5.45 22.13
C LYS A 3 -31.68 3.94 21.87
N ARG A 4 -31.07 3.06 22.68
CA ARG A 4 -31.18 1.58 22.57
C ARG A 4 -31.13 1.04 21.13
N ARG A 5 -30.16 1.48 20.31
CA ARG A 5 -30.04 1.01 18.92
C ARG A 5 -29.61 -0.44 18.87
N VAL A 6 -30.23 -1.22 18.00
CA VAL A 6 -29.81 -2.58 17.61
C VAL A 6 -29.78 -2.67 16.09
N GLY A 7 -29.13 -3.72 15.57
CA GLY A 7 -28.98 -3.93 14.13
C GLY A 7 -29.15 -5.39 13.79
N LEU A 8 -30.40 -5.84 13.73
CA LEU A 8 -30.77 -7.16 13.25
C LEU A 8 -30.65 -7.18 11.72
N GLY A 9 -30.03 -8.24 11.21
CA GLY A 9 -29.90 -8.52 9.78
C GLY A 9 -30.04 -10.02 9.53
N TYR A 10 -29.75 -10.42 8.30
CA TYR A 10 -29.67 -11.82 7.89
C TYR A 10 -28.36 -12.06 7.15
N THR A 11 -28.10 -13.33 6.87
CA THR A 11 -27.01 -13.77 5.99
C THR A 11 -27.54 -14.77 4.96
N ALA A 12 -26.71 -15.17 4.00
CA ALA A 12 -27.01 -16.20 2.99
C ALA A 12 -28.20 -15.87 2.07
N LEU A 13 -28.44 -14.58 1.76
CA LEU A 13 -29.49 -14.22 0.80
C LEU A 13 -29.21 -14.80 -0.60
N GLY A 14 -27.94 -14.81 -1.03
CA GLY A 14 -27.54 -15.35 -2.32
C GLY A 14 -27.90 -16.83 -2.44
N ASP A 15 -27.48 -17.64 -1.47
CA ASP A 15 -27.80 -19.07 -1.39
C ASP A 15 -29.30 -19.31 -1.32
N ALA A 16 -30.04 -18.56 -0.50
CA ALA A 16 -31.48 -18.72 -0.38
C ALA A 16 -32.19 -18.53 -1.74
N LEU A 17 -31.76 -17.55 -2.54
CA LEU A 17 -32.30 -17.36 -3.88
C LEU A 17 -31.90 -18.50 -4.82
N ILE A 18 -30.64 -18.94 -4.78
CA ILE A 18 -30.15 -20.08 -5.58
C ILE A 18 -30.97 -21.35 -5.29
N MET A 19 -31.20 -21.65 -4.01
CA MET A 19 -31.96 -22.83 -3.56
C MET A 19 -33.45 -22.75 -3.94
N LEU A 20 -33.99 -21.56 -4.12
CA LEU A 20 -35.33 -21.33 -4.67
C LEU A 20 -35.38 -21.37 -6.21
N GLY A 21 -34.23 -21.58 -6.86
CA GLY A 21 -34.11 -21.55 -8.32
C GLY A 21 -34.21 -20.13 -8.90
N LEU A 22 -33.99 -19.09 -8.09
CA LEU A 22 -34.14 -17.69 -8.46
C LEU A 22 -32.78 -17.04 -8.70
N ARG A 23 -32.69 -16.25 -9.77
CA ARG A 23 -31.51 -15.44 -10.05
C ARG A 23 -31.47 -14.18 -9.19
N TYR A 24 -30.32 -13.90 -8.60
CA TYR A 24 -30.09 -12.71 -7.79
C TYR A 24 -30.29 -11.40 -8.57
N ASP A 25 -29.94 -11.37 -9.86
CA ASP A 25 -29.98 -10.19 -10.74
C ASP A 25 -31.31 -10.02 -11.50
N ARG A 26 -32.34 -10.81 -11.18
CA ARG A 26 -33.66 -10.75 -11.81
C ARG A 26 -34.74 -10.22 -10.87
N GLU A 27 -35.86 -9.81 -11.45
CA GLU A 27 -36.92 -9.14 -10.68
C GLU A 27 -37.56 -10.07 -9.66
N GLU A 28 -37.79 -11.33 -10.03
CA GLU A 28 -38.34 -12.36 -9.15
C GLU A 28 -37.46 -12.59 -7.92
N GLY A 29 -36.14 -12.56 -8.09
CA GLY A 29 -35.19 -12.63 -6.97
C GLY A 29 -35.26 -11.42 -6.04
N ARG A 30 -35.42 -10.21 -6.60
CA ARG A 30 -35.57 -8.96 -5.83
C ARG A 30 -36.90 -8.89 -5.09
N GLU A 31 -37.98 -9.40 -5.68
CA GLU A 31 -39.28 -9.50 -5.03
C GLU A 31 -39.23 -10.40 -3.80
N VAL A 32 -38.58 -11.57 -3.91
CA VAL A 32 -38.38 -12.47 -2.78
C VAL A 32 -37.47 -11.84 -1.73
N ALA A 33 -36.36 -11.22 -2.13
CA ALA A 33 -35.49 -10.48 -1.20
C ALA A 33 -36.27 -9.39 -0.45
N SER A 34 -37.08 -8.60 -1.17
CA SER A 34 -37.96 -7.59 -0.58
C SER A 34 -38.95 -8.19 0.42
N LYS A 35 -39.54 -9.35 0.10
CA LYS A 35 -40.46 -10.05 0.99
C LYS A 35 -39.76 -10.52 2.27
N ILE A 36 -38.56 -11.07 2.16
CA ILE A 36 -37.74 -11.48 3.32
C ILE A 36 -37.43 -10.26 4.20
N SER A 37 -36.95 -9.17 3.62
CA SER A 37 -36.61 -7.95 4.37
C SER A 37 -37.84 -7.31 5.02
N ARG A 38 -39.00 -7.37 4.36
CA ARG A 38 -40.29 -6.90 4.91
C ARG A 38 -40.68 -7.68 6.16
N VAL A 39 -40.65 -9.02 6.08
CA VAL A 39 -40.97 -9.89 7.21
C VAL A 39 -40.00 -9.69 8.38
N LEU A 40 -38.70 -9.49 8.09
CA LEU A 40 -37.70 -9.18 9.11
C LEU A 40 -38.04 -7.86 9.83
N ARG A 41 -38.31 -6.80 9.06
CA ARG A 41 -38.68 -5.49 9.61
C ARG A 41 -39.91 -5.59 10.49
N ASP A 42 -41.00 -6.16 9.96
CA ASP A 42 -42.28 -6.19 10.67
C ASP A 42 -42.16 -6.98 11.97
N SER A 43 -41.52 -8.16 11.92
CA SER A 43 -41.26 -8.99 13.11
C SER A 43 -40.40 -8.27 14.15
N ALA A 44 -39.33 -7.57 13.72
CA ALA A 44 -38.44 -6.87 14.65
C ALA A 44 -39.14 -5.69 15.34
N TYR A 45 -39.94 -4.93 14.58
CA TYR A 45 -40.68 -3.80 15.13
C TYR A 45 -41.76 -4.27 16.11
N TRP A 46 -42.53 -5.32 15.76
CA TRP A 46 -43.48 -5.93 16.70
C TRP A 46 -42.82 -6.39 17.99
N ALA A 47 -41.71 -7.12 17.89
CA ALA A 47 -40.95 -7.53 19.07
C ALA A 47 -40.47 -6.33 19.92
N SER A 48 -40.07 -5.22 19.29
CA SER A 48 -39.64 -4.03 20.03
C SER A 48 -40.81 -3.29 20.69
N VAL A 49 -42.02 -3.37 20.13
CA VAL A 49 -43.25 -2.88 20.76
C VAL A 49 -43.59 -3.73 21.98
N GLU A 50 -43.58 -5.07 21.86
CA GLU A 50 -43.83 -5.99 22.98
C GLU A 50 -42.84 -5.76 24.14
N ILE A 51 -41.55 -5.57 23.83
CA ILE A 51 -40.55 -5.26 24.86
C ILE A 51 -40.77 -3.86 25.45
N ALA A 52 -41.34 -2.92 24.68
CA ALA A 52 -41.69 -1.59 25.20
C ALA A 52 -42.85 -1.66 26.18
N GLU A 53 -43.84 -2.51 25.92
CA GLU A 53 -44.95 -2.78 26.83
C GLU A 53 -44.45 -3.39 28.15
N GLU A 54 -43.56 -4.38 28.09
CA GLU A 54 -43.00 -5.02 29.28
C GLU A 54 -42.02 -4.11 30.06
N LYS A 55 -41.14 -3.39 29.35
CA LYS A 55 -39.94 -2.76 29.94
C LYS A 55 -39.85 -1.25 29.73
N GLY A 56 -40.87 -0.64 29.13
CA GLY A 56 -40.90 0.76 28.74
C GLY A 56 -40.16 1.06 27.41
N SER A 57 -40.48 2.19 26.78
CA SER A 57 -39.81 2.67 25.57
C SER A 57 -38.34 3.05 25.77
N PHE A 58 -37.61 3.35 24.68
CA PHE A 58 -36.30 3.98 24.84
C PHE A 58 -36.43 5.40 25.44
N PRO A 59 -35.48 5.87 26.27
CA PRO A 59 -35.61 7.12 27.03
C PRO A 59 -35.90 8.42 26.25
N LEU A 60 -35.55 8.48 24.97
CA LEU A 60 -35.77 9.66 24.11
C LEU A 60 -36.97 9.50 23.18
N PHE A 61 -37.84 8.52 23.44
CA PHE A 61 -39.00 8.27 22.59
C PHE A 61 -40.03 9.38 22.76
N ASP A 62 -40.45 9.92 21.61
CA ASP A 62 -41.54 10.87 21.46
C ASP A 62 -42.38 10.32 20.30
N ALA A 63 -43.60 9.86 20.60
CA ALA A 63 -44.40 9.09 19.65
C ALA A 63 -44.72 9.89 18.38
N GLU A 64 -45.05 11.17 18.53
CA GLU A 64 -45.37 12.04 17.38
C GLU A 64 -44.13 12.28 16.53
N LYS A 65 -43.01 12.69 17.14
CA LYS A 65 -41.76 12.94 16.39
C LYS A 65 -41.21 11.67 15.76
N TYR A 66 -41.34 10.52 16.45
CA TYR A 66 -40.84 9.25 15.94
C TYR A 66 -41.67 8.78 14.75
N LEU A 67 -42.99 8.75 14.87
CA LEU A 67 -43.88 8.31 13.79
C LEU A 67 -43.92 9.29 12.60
N ASP A 68 -43.53 10.56 12.83
CA ASP A 68 -43.33 11.54 11.77
C ASP A 68 -41.92 11.46 11.13
N SER A 69 -41.03 10.59 11.61
CA SER A 69 -39.70 10.41 11.04
C SER A 69 -39.71 9.59 9.74
N GLY A 70 -38.80 9.91 8.80
CA GLY A 70 -38.86 9.41 7.42
C GLY A 70 -38.98 7.89 7.25
N PHE A 71 -38.34 7.07 8.08
CA PHE A 71 -38.49 5.62 8.02
C PHE A 71 -39.82 5.16 8.65
N ALA A 72 -40.11 5.62 9.87
CA ALA A 72 -41.27 5.20 10.64
C ALA A 72 -42.60 5.58 9.97
N LYS A 73 -42.63 6.68 9.21
CA LYS A 73 -43.77 7.09 8.36
C LYS A 73 -44.24 6.01 7.39
N ARG A 74 -43.36 5.11 6.97
CA ARG A 74 -43.64 4.05 5.99
C ARG A 74 -43.94 2.69 6.62
N LEU A 75 -44.02 2.63 7.94
CA LEU A 75 -44.41 1.42 8.64
C LEU A 75 -45.91 1.11 8.40
N PRO A 76 -46.32 -0.16 8.45
CA PRO A 76 -47.73 -0.55 8.42
C PRO A 76 -48.55 0.21 9.48
N GLU A 77 -49.81 0.53 9.16
CA GLU A 77 -50.65 1.38 10.02
C GLU A 77 -50.91 0.76 11.40
N ASP A 78 -51.19 -0.54 11.44
CA ASP A 78 -51.35 -1.34 12.66
C ASP A 78 -50.10 -1.26 13.56
N LEU A 79 -48.91 -1.36 12.97
CA LEU A 79 -47.66 -1.23 13.70
C LEU A 79 -47.46 0.20 14.22
N ARG A 80 -47.83 1.22 13.44
CA ARG A 80 -47.76 2.63 13.85
C ARG A 80 -48.70 2.93 15.01
N GLU A 81 -49.92 2.38 14.98
CA GLU A 81 -50.88 2.46 16.08
C GLU A 81 -50.34 1.77 17.33
N ALA A 82 -49.78 0.56 17.20
CA ALA A 82 -49.18 -0.15 18.32
C ALA A 82 -48.00 0.61 18.95
N ILE A 83 -47.12 1.21 18.14
CA ILE A 83 -46.03 2.08 18.62
C ILE A 83 -46.60 3.32 19.33
N LYS A 84 -47.74 3.86 18.90
CA LYS A 84 -48.36 5.02 19.56
C LYS A 84 -48.92 4.67 20.93
N ILE A 85 -49.51 3.48 21.08
CA ILE A 85 -50.16 3.01 22.31
C ILE A 85 -49.13 2.51 23.32
N HIS A 86 -48.26 1.59 22.91
CA HIS A 86 -47.35 0.87 23.80
C HIS A 86 -45.91 1.43 23.76
N GLY A 87 -45.60 2.25 22.76
CA GLY A 87 -44.26 2.75 22.52
C GLY A 87 -43.35 1.76 21.79
N ILE A 88 -42.06 2.08 21.72
CA ILE A 88 -41.05 1.21 21.08
C ILE A 88 -39.76 1.17 21.91
N ARG A 89 -39.18 -0.02 22.07
CA ARG A 89 -38.03 -0.22 22.96
C ARG A 89 -36.73 0.29 22.35
N ASN A 90 -36.61 0.25 21.03
CA ASN A 90 -35.37 0.51 20.30
C ASN A 90 -35.61 1.60 19.25
N SER A 91 -34.71 2.59 19.15
CA SER A 91 -34.88 3.65 18.14
C SER A 91 -34.58 3.17 16.71
N HIS A 92 -33.70 2.17 16.56
CA HIS A 92 -33.29 1.57 15.30
C HIS A 92 -33.14 0.07 15.54
N LEU A 93 -33.58 -0.74 14.59
CA LEU A 93 -33.75 -2.17 14.74
C LEU A 93 -33.03 -2.96 13.65
N ILE A 94 -33.01 -2.48 12.41
CA ILE A 94 -32.62 -3.28 11.25
C ILE A 94 -31.37 -2.69 10.60
N SER A 95 -30.34 -3.52 10.47
CA SER A 95 -29.12 -3.20 9.74
C SER A 95 -28.55 -4.48 9.14
N ILE A 96 -28.27 -4.48 7.83
CA ILE A 96 -27.63 -5.62 7.19
C ILE A 96 -26.13 -5.35 7.14
N ALA A 97 -25.39 -5.97 8.05
CA ALA A 97 -23.95 -5.82 8.20
C ALA A 97 -23.18 -6.87 7.37
N PRO A 98 -21.85 -6.70 7.20
CA PRO A 98 -21.00 -7.78 6.71
C PRO A 98 -21.04 -8.95 7.68
N THR A 99 -21.20 -10.17 7.16
CA THR A 99 -21.31 -11.38 7.97
C THR A 99 -20.18 -12.38 7.71
N GLY A 100 -19.08 -11.97 7.08
CA GLY A 100 -17.97 -12.85 6.66
C GLY A 100 -17.57 -13.94 7.66
N THR A 101 -17.29 -13.56 8.91
CA THR A 101 -16.90 -14.52 9.96
C THR A 101 -18.06 -15.37 10.45
N ILE A 102 -19.25 -14.78 10.62
CA ILE A 102 -20.40 -15.49 11.20
C ILE A 102 -21.07 -16.41 10.17
N SER A 103 -21.08 -16.06 8.88
CA SER A 103 -21.58 -16.95 7.83
C SER A 103 -20.71 -18.20 7.73
N LEU A 104 -19.40 -18.01 7.72
CA LEU A 104 -18.46 -19.12 7.70
C LEU A 104 -18.62 -20.02 8.93
N ALA A 105 -18.65 -19.44 10.12
CA ALA A 105 -18.62 -20.21 11.37
C ALA A 105 -19.97 -20.84 11.75
N PHE A 106 -21.09 -20.17 11.42
CA PHE A 106 -22.41 -20.51 11.97
C PHE A 106 -23.51 -20.62 10.91
N ALA A 107 -23.26 -20.23 9.65
CA ALA A 107 -24.20 -20.39 8.55
C ALA A 107 -23.61 -21.25 7.42
N ASP A 108 -22.75 -22.21 7.80
CA ASP A 108 -22.25 -23.26 6.91
C ASP A 108 -21.62 -22.73 5.60
N ASN A 109 -20.93 -21.60 5.71
CA ASN A 109 -20.32 -20.86 4.61
C ASN A 109 -21.31 -20.40 3.52
N GLY A 110 -22.54 -20.08 3.89
CA GLY A 110 -23.44 -19.34 3.01
C GLY A 110 -22.92 -17.93 2.69
N SER A 111 -23.50 -17.32 1.67
CA SER A 111 -23.16 -15.98 1.18
C SER A 111 -23.29 -14.93 2.28
N ASN A 112 -22.53 -13.84 2.13
CA ASN A 112 -22.37 -12.88 3.21
C ASN A 112 -23.46 -11.83 3.22
N GLY A 113 -24.37 -11.90 4.18
CA GLY A 113 -25.34 -10.83 4.42
C GLY A 113 -26.39 -10.84 3.33
N LEU A 114 -26.47 -9.72 2.60
CA LEU A 114 -27.24 -9.64 1.36
C LEU A 114 -26.42 -9.91 0.09
N GLU A 115 -25.12 -10.23 0.18
CA GLU A 115 -24.25 -10.47 -0.97
C GLU A 115 -24.65 -11.74 -1.75
N PRO A 116 -24.49 -11.77 -3.09
CA PRO A 116 -24.43 -13.02 -3.85
C PRO A 116 -23.14 -13.79 -3.51
N ALA A 117 -23.07 -15.07 -3.86
CA ALA A 117 -21.85 -15.86 -3.70
C ALA A 117 -20.71 -15.23 -4.52
N PHE A 118 -19.51 -15.11 -3.92
CA PHE A 118 -18.35 -14.57 -4.63
C PHE A 118 -17.72 -15.60 -5.57
N SER A 119 -17.54 -16.82 -5.08
CA SER A 119 -17.02 -17.99 -5.78
C SER A 119 -17.72 -19.24 -5.21
N TRP A 120 -17.83 -20.29 -6.01
CA TRP A 120 -18.47 -21.55 -5.62
C TRP A 120 -17.61 -22.40 -4.69
N TYR A 121 -16.28 -22.35 -4.87
CA TYR A 121 -15.32 -22.93 -3.95
C TYR A 121 -14.03 -22.09 -3.90
N TYR A 122 -13.32 -22.17 -2.79
CA TYR A 122 -12.06 -21.47 -2.56
C TYR A 122 -11.26 -22.15 -1.44
N ASN A 123 -9.94 -21.92 -1.39
CA ASN A 123 -9.08 -22.53 -0.37
C ASN A 123 -8.95 -21.61 0.86
N ARG A 124 -9.10 -22.18 2.06
CA ARG A 124 -8.80 -21.52 3.34
C ARG A 124 -7.66 -22.20 4.05
N VAL A 125 -6.71 -21.39 4.52
CA VAL A 125 -5.61 -21.87 5.35
C VAL A 125 -6.01 -21.72 6.82
N LYS A 126 -5.97 -22.81 7.58
CA LYS A 126 -6.13 -22.81 9.04
C LYS A 126 -4.81 -23.24 9.68
N ARG A 127 -4.29 -22.37 10.54
CA ARG A 127 -3.11 -22.64 11.35
C ARG A 127 -3.51 -23.52 12.54
N MET A 128 -2.83 -24.66 12.69
CA MET A 128 -3.02 -25.64 13.74
C MET A 128 -2.19 -25.28 14.98
N ALA A 129 -2.47 -25.93 16.12
CA ALA A 129 -1.84 -25.60 17.40
C ALA A 129 -0.33 -25.93 17.44
N ASP A 130 0.11 -26.84 16.59
CA ASP A 130 1.51 -27.20 16.33
C ASP A 130 2.23 -26.22 15.38
N GLY A 131 1.50 -25.26 14.80
CA GLY A 131 2.03 -24.29 13.84
C GLY A 131 1.95 -24.73 12.38
N GLU A 132 1.47 -25.93 12.07
CA GLU A 132 1.24 -26.37 10.69
C GLU A 132 0.04 -25.65 10.07
N ASN A 133 0.12 -25.36 8.77
CA ASN A 133 -0.97 -24.76 8.01
C ASN A 133 -1.70 -25.86 7.24
N LEU A 134 -2.95 -26.14 7.63
CA LEU A 134 -3.82 -27.03 6.87
C LEU A 134 -4.66 -26.19 5.91
N VAL A 135 -4.61 -26.55 4.62
CA VAL A 135 -5.44 -25.97 3.58
C VAL A 135 -6.73 -26.78 3.47
N TYR A 136 -7.86 -26.12 3.67
CA TYR A 136 -9.19 -26.68 3.51
C TYR A 136 -9.82 -26.08 2.26
N ARG A 137 -10.30 -26.95 1.35
CA ARG A 137 -11.27 -26.51 0.35
C ARG A 137 -12.55 -26.14 1.09
N VAL A 138 -13.09 -24.97 0.77
CA VAL A 138 -14.35 -24.49 1.33
C VAL A 138 -15.28 -24.18 0.18
N GLU A 139 -16.47 -24.73 0.22
CA GLU A 139 -17.52 -24.54 -0.77
C GLU A 139 -18.61 -23.61 -0.25
N ASP A 140 -19.19 -22.82 -1.15
CA ASP A 140 -20.45 -22.12 -0.93
C ASP A 140 -21.56 -23.13 -0.59
N HIS A 141 -22.49 -22.77 0.30
CA HIS A 141 -23.45 -23.72 0.84
C HIS A 141 -24.41 -24.26 -0.23
N ALA A 142 -25.02 -23.37 -1.01
CA ALA A 142 -25.94 -23.78 -2.08
C ALA A 142 -25.24 -24.61 -3.15
N PHE A 143 -24.00 -24.24 -3.51
CA PHE A 143 -23.19 -25.03 -4.44
C PHE A 143 -22.89 -26.44 -3.92
N ARG A 144 -22.44 -26.56 -2.67
CA ARG A 144 -22.14 -27.84 -2.03
C ARG A 144 -23.36 -28.76 -2.00
N GLU A 145 -24.52 -28.26 -1.60
CA GLU A 145 -25.75 -29.06 -1.55
C GLU A 145 -26.21 -29.48 -2.95
N TYR A 146 -26.08 -28.61 -3.96
CA TYR A 146 -26.36 -28.97 -5.34
C TYR A 146 -25.40 -30.05 -5.86
N ARG A 147 -24.09 -29.89 -5.65
CA ARG A 147 -23.07 -30.89 -6.01
C ARG A 147 -23.37 -32.26 -5.37
N LYS A 148 -23.67 -32.28 -4.07
CA LYS A 148 -24.07 -33.51 -3.36
C LYS A 148 -25.31 -34.16 -3.94
N SER A 149 -26.31 -33.37 -4.35
CA SER A 149 -27.54 -33.89 -4.96
C SER A 149 -27.30 -34.62 -6.29
N LEU A 150 -26.22 -34.27 -7.00
CA LEU A 150 -25.77 -34.92 -8.23
C LEU A 150 -24.83 -36.11 -7.97
N GLY A 151 -24.49 -36.40 -6.71
CA GLY A 151 -23.58 -37.48 -6.34
C GLY A 151 -22.10 -37.22 -6.69
N ILE A 152 -21.73 -35.96 -6.97
CA ILE A 152 -20.35 -35.59 -7.30
C ILE A 152 -19.54 -35.45 -6.00
N ALA A 153 -18.42 -36.16 -5.90
CA ALA A 153 -17.54 -36.10 -4.74
C ALA A 153 -16.76 -34.76 -4.69
N GLU A 154 -16.34 -34.33 -3.51
CA GLU A 154 -15.65 -33.03 -3.33
C GLU A 154 -14.22 -33.04 -3.87
N ASP A 155 -13.60 -34.21 -3.88
CA ASP A 155 -12.24 -34.49 -4.32
C ASP A 155 -12.15 -34.88 -5.81
N ASP A 156 -13.28 -34.95 -6.52
CA ASP A 156 -13.31 -35.16 -7.98
C ASP A 156 -13.23 -33.80 -8.70
N ASP A 157 -12.02 -33.24 -8.76
CA ASP A 157 -11.77 -31.92 -9.35
C ASP A 157 -12.30 -31.78 -10.79
N LYS A 158 -12.23 -32.84 -11.60
CA LYS A 158 -12.73 -32.81 -12.98
C LYS A 158 -14.24 -32.69 -13.03
N ALA A 159 -14.95 -33.50 -12.24
CA ALA A 159 -16.40 -33.43 -12.18
C ALA A 159 -16.87 -32.09 -11.58
N VAL A 160 -16.15 -31.54 -10.61
CA VAL A 160 -16.46 -30.24 -10.02
C VAL A 160 -16.24 -29.10 -11.02
N GLU A 161 -15.14 -29.11 -11.78
CA GLU A 161 -14.88 -28.13 -12.83
C GLU A 161 -15.92 -28.20 -13.96
N GLU A 162 -16.36 -29.40 -14.34
CA GLU A 162 -17.41 -29.61 -15.33
C GLU A 162 -18.77 -29.13 -14.80
N LEU A 163 -19.07 -29.37 -13.52
CA LEU A 163 -20.27 -28.86 -12.86
C LEU A 163 -20.31 -27.34 -12.89
N VAL A 164 -19.21 -26.67 -12.54
CA VAL A 164 -19.12 -25.19 -12.51
C VAL A 164 -19.39 -24.57 -13.87
N LYS A 165 -18.95 -25.24 -14.96
CA LYS A 165 -19.23 -24.80 -16.34
C LYS A 165 -20.70 -24.97 -16.74
N ASN A 166 -21.45 -25.84 -16.06
CA ASN A 166 -22.80 -26.25 -16.41
C ASN A 166 -23.81 -26.04 -15.24
N LEU A 167 -23.64 -24.96 -14.46
CA LEU A 167 -24.56 -24.65 -13.37
C LEU A 167 -25.92 -24.15 -13.90
N PRO A 168 -27.03 -24.45 -13.18
CA PRO A 168 -28.33 -23.87 -13.47
C PRO A 168 -28.28 -22.34 -13.46
N SER A 169 -29.20 -21.70 -14.19
CA SER A 169 -29.22 -20.25 -14.34
C SER A 169 -29.30 -19.48 -13.03
N ALA A 170 -29.80 -20.07 -11.94
CA ALA A 170 -29.87 -19.44 -10.62
C ALA A 170 -28.48 -19.14 -10.02
N PHE A 171 -27.46 -19.95 -10.35
CA PHE A 171 -26.09 -19.76 -9.91
C PHE A 171 -25.43 -18.63 -10.70
N VAL A 172 -25.43 -17.43 -10.11
CA VAL A 172 -24.73 -16.27 -10.64
C VAL A 172 -23.83 -15.69 -9.56
N SER A 173 -22.53 -15.57 -9.85
CA SER A 173 -21.54 -15.06 -8.92
C SER A 173 -21.55 -13.53 -8.84
N ALA A 174 -20.94 -13.00 -7.79
CA ALA A 174 -20.85 -11.56 -7.56
C ALA A 174 -20.15 -10.77 -8.68
N LEU A 175 -19.29 -11.43 -9.47
CA LEU A 175 -18.54 -10.85 -10.58
C LEU A 175 -19.30 -10.89 -11.91
N GLU A 176 -20.26 -11.81 -12.06
CA GLU A 176 -21.11 -11.92 -13.25
C GLU A 176 -22.31 -10.95 -13.23
N ILE A 177 -22.67 -10.45 -12.04
CA ILE A 177 -23.78 -9.51 -11.86
C ILE A 177 -23.33 -8.09 -12.23
N SER A 178 -24.13 -7.41 -13.05
CA SER A 178 -23.85 -6.02 -13.44
C SER A 178 -23.87 -5.06 -12.24
N ALA A 179 -23.06 -4.00 -12.28
CA ALA A 179 -23.06 -2.98 -11.24
C ALA A 179 -24.46 -2.39 -10.98
N GLN A 180 -25.25 -2.24 -12.05
CA GLN A 180 -26.61 -1.76 -11.98
C GLN A 180 -27.54 -2.74 -11.26
N ASP A 181 -27.38 -4.05 -11.49
CA ASP A 181 -28.20 -5.07 -10.85
C ASP A 181 -27.91 -5.21 -9.36
N HIS A 182 -26.66 -4.98 -8.94
CA HIS A 182 -26.32 -4.84 -7.51
C HIS A 182 -27.08 -3.66 -6.89
N VAL A 183 -27.10 -2.50 -7.56
CA VAL A 183 -27.84 -1.30 -7.08
C VAL A 183 -29.35 -1.58 -7.03
N ARG A 184 -29.92 -2.25 -8.04
CA ARG A 184 -31.34 -2.61 -8.05
C ARG A 184 -31.73 -3.54 -6.90
N MET A 185 -30.88 -4.51 -6.55
CA MET A 185 -31.12 -5.35 -5.37
C MET A 185 -31.07 -4.55 -4.07
N MET A 186 -30.09 -3.64 -3.94
CA MET A 186 -30.04 -2.74 -2.78
C MET A 186 -31.30 -1.88 -2.69
N ALA A 187 -31.79 -1.37 -3.82
CA ALA A 187 -33.00 -0.52 -3.87
C ALA A 187 -34.27 -1.30 -3.48
N ALA A 188 -34.33 -2.60 -3.80
CA ALA A 188 -35.43 -3.47 -3.39
C ALA A 188 -35.46 -3.70 -1.86
N ILE A 189 -34.29 -3.80 -1.23
CA ILE A 189 -34.14 -4.14 0.20
C ILE A 189 -34.17 -2.89 1.10
N GLN A 190 -33.52 -1.79 0.70
CA GLN A 190 -33.31 -0.58 1.52
C GLN A 190 -34.60 0.00 2.14
N PRO A 191 -35.79 -0.04 1.49
CA PRO A 191 -37.03 0.43 2.09
C PRO A 191 -37.39 -0.23 3.42
N TYR A 192 -36.92 -1.45 3.67
CA TYR A 192 -37.22 -2.24 4.86
C TYR A 192 -36.13 -2.15 5.95
N VAL A 193 -35.06 -1.40 5.70
CA VAL A 193 -33.92 -1.26 6.63
C VAL A 193 -33.86 0.16 7.17
N ASP A 194 -34.02 0.33 8.48
CA ASP A 194 -34.05 1.66 9.14
C ASP A 194 -32.65 2.29 9.28
N SER A 195 -31.62 1.45 9.36
CA SER A 195 -30.22 1.84 9.37
C SER A 195 -29.64 1.77 7.95
N ALA A 196 -28.50 1.12 7.72
CA ALA A 196 -27.87 1.05 6.39
C ALA A 196 -27.67 -0.40 5.92
N LEU A 197 -27.37 -0.53 4.63
CA LEU A 197 -26.93 -1.77 4.00
C LEU A 197 -25.42 -1.76 3.86
N SER A 198 -24.77 -2.87 4.22
CA SER A 198 -23.40 -3.13 3.82
C SER A 198 -23.42 -4.10 2.64
N LYS A 199 -23.24 -3.55 1.44
CA LYS A 199 -23.19 -4.28 0.18
C LYS A 199 -22.13 -3.68 -0.71
N THR A 200 -21.33 -4.54 -1.32
CA THR A 200 -20.32 -4.18 -2.30
C THR A 200 -20.92 -4.25 -3.70
N VAL A 201 -20.82 -3.17 -4.46
CA VAL A 201 -21.12 -3.17 -5.90
C VAL A 201 -19.83 -3.46 -6.65
N ASN A 202 -19.70 -4.68 -7.17
CA ASN A 202 -18.54 -5.04 -7.99
C ASN A 202 -18.65 -4.35 -9.35
N VAL A 203 -17.56 -3.70 -9.75
CA VAL A 203 -17.48 -2.93 -10.99
C VAL A 203 -16.32 -3.48 -11.83
N PRO A 204 -16.55 -3.85 -13.10
CA PRO A 204 -15.49 -4.31 -14.00
C PRO A 204 -14.29 -3.35 -14.08
N ALA A 205 -13.09 -3.89 -14.31
CA ALA A 205 -11.88 -3.09 -14.42
C ALA A 205 -11.93 -2.10 -15.60
N ASP A 206 -12.64 -2.42 -16.67
CA ASP A 206 -12.84 -1.63 -17.89
C ASP A 206 -14.15 -0.81 -17.89
N TYR A 207 -14.86 -0.73 -16.77
CA TYR A 207 -16.15 -0.04 -16.69
C TYR A 207 -16.03 1.46 -17.02
N ALA A 208 -16.87 1.95 -17.92
CA ALA A 208 -16.80 3.33 -18.42
C ALA A 208 -17.03 4.35 -17.31
N PHE A 209 -16.22 5.41 -17.28
CA PHE A 209 -16.30 6.44 -16.23
C PHE A 209 -17.67 7.13 -16.17
N ALA A 210 -18.29 7.40 -17.34
CA ALA A 210 -19.62 8.00 -17.40
C ALA A 210 -20.67 7.14 -16.69
N ASP A 211 -20.64 5.82 -16.94
CA ASP A 211 -21.55 4.87 -16.31
C ASP A 211 -21.24 4.69 -14.82
N PHE A 212 -19.96 4.70 -14.44
CA PHE A 212 -19.54 4.68 -13.04
C PHE A 212 -20.03 5.90 -12.26
N LYS A 213 -19.94 7.10 -12.85
CA LYS A 213 -20.49 8.33 -12.25
C LYS A 213 -22.00 8.24 -12.12
N ASN A 214 -22.69 7.77 -13.16
CA ASN A 214 -24.13 7.60 -13.16
C ASN A 214 -24.62 6.59 -12.12
N LEU A 215 -23.80 5.59 -11.76
CA LEU A 215 -24.13 4.61 -10.72
C LEU A 215 -24.42 5.27 -9.35
N TYR A 216 -23.65 6.29 -8.97
CA TYR A 216 -23.89 7.04 -7.72
C TYR A 216 -25.16 7.90 -7.80
N LEU A 217 -25.45 8.50 -8.96
CA LEU A 217 -26.68 9.26 -9.16
C LEU A 217 -27.91 8.35 -9.07
N GLN A 218 -27.86 7.19 -9.71
CA GLN A 218 -28.93 6.19 -9.65
C GLN A 218 -29.13 5.64 -8.24
N ALA A 219 -28.06 5.42 -7.49
CA ALA A 219 -28.15 5.02 -6.08
C ALA A 219 -28.84 6.11 -5.22
N TRP A 220 -28.52 7.38 -5.46
CA TRP A 220 -29.17 8.51 -4.79
C TRP A 220 -30.65 8.64 -5.16
N GLU A 221 -30.98 8.56 -6.45
CA GLU A 221 -32.36 8.58 -6.97
C GLU A 221 -33.19 7.41 -6.42
N ALA A 222 -32.59 6.24 -6.25
CA ALA A 222 -33.22 5.07 -5.64
C ALA A 222 -33.38 5.18 -4.11
N GLY A 223 -32.92 6.26 -3.47
CA GLY A 223 -33.03 6.48 -2.04
C GLY A 223 -32.10 5.59 -1.20
N LEU A 224 -30.99 5.12 -1.77
CA LEU A 224 -29.98 4.37 -1.03
C LEU A 224 -29.25 5.28 -0.03
N LYS A 225 -29.02 4.77 1.17
CA LYS A 225 -28.37 5.54 2.25
C LYS A 225 -26.84 5.55 2.13
N GLY A 226 -26.29 4.68 1.29
CA GLY A 226 -24.86 4.58 1.00
C GLY A 226 -24.61 3.61 -0.15
N LEU A 227 -23.45 3.74 -0.78
CA LEU A 227 -23.00 2.89 -1.87
C LEU A 227 -21.49 2.64 -1.71
N ALA A 228 -21.08 1.38 -1.69
CA ALA A 228 -19.68 0.98 -1.71
C ALA A 228 -19.40 0.24 -3.01
N THR A 229 -18.47 0.74 -3.82
CA THR A 229 -18.07 0.13 -5.09
C THR A 229 -16.70 -0.52 -4.94
N TYR A 230 -16.54 -1.74 -5.45
CA TYR A 230 -15.24 -2.39 -5.57
C TYR A 230 -14.92 -2.59 -7.05
N ARG A 231 -13.88 -1.90 -7.53
CA ARG A 231 -13.33 -2.08 -8.87
C ARG A 231 -12.00 -2.84 -8.72
N PRO A 232 -11.86 -4.04 -9.31
CA PRO A 232 -10.59 -4.75 -9.32
C PRO A 232 -9.52 -3.83 -9.92
N ASN A 233 -8.43 -3.65 -9.19
CA ASN A 233 -7.23 -3.02 -9.72
C ASN A 233 -6.02 -3.86 -9.29
N MET A 234 -4.89 -3.68 -9.94
CA MET A 234 -3.66 -4.41 -9.62
C MET A 234 -3.08 -4.09 -8.23
N VAL A 235 -3.78 -3.26 -7.44
CA VAL A 235 -3.35 -2.71 -6.14
C VAL A 235 -4.19 -3.26 -4.97
N THR A 236 -5.44 -3.68 -5.18
CA THR A 236 -6.35 -4.18 -4.13
C THR A 236 -6.34 -5.69 -4.00
N GLY A 237 -5.96 -6.42 -5.05
CA GLY A 237 -6.03 -7.89 -5.08
C GLY A 237 -7.45 -8.42 -4.89
N SER A 238 -7.75 -9.60 -5.41
CA SER A 238 -9.00 -10.29 -5.07
C SER A 238 -8.87 -10.81 -3.63
N VAL A 239 -9.76 -10.39 -2.72
CA VAL A 239 -9.79 -10.88 -1.31
C VAL A 239 -10.03 -12.41 -1.25
N LEU A 240 -10.54 -12.99 -2.33
CA LEU A 240 -10.76 -14.41 -2.54
C LEU A 240 -10.15 -14.79 -3.90
N SER A 241 -9.16 -15.69 -3.91
CA SER A 241 -8.53 -16.17 -5.14
C SER A 241 -9.32 -17.35 -5.72
N THR A 242 -9.71 -17.25 -6.98
CA THR A 242 -10.11 -18.40 -7.80
C THR A 242 -8.84 -19.01 -8.40
N VAL A 243 -8.79 -20.34 -8.47
CA VAL A 243 -7.56 -21.14 -8.67
C VAL A 243 -6.79 -20.74 -9.94
N GLU A 244 -5.45 -20.87 -9.83
CA GLU A 244 -4.33 -20.55 -10.75
C GLU A 244 -3.69 -19.15 -10.51
N SER A 245 -2.45 -18.95 -10.06
CA SER A 245 -1.27 -19.72 -9.61
C SER A 245 -0.35 -18.68 -8.87
N GLN A 246 0.57 -18.93 -7.94
CA GLN A 246 1.38 -20.07 -7.52
C GLN A 246 1.53 -20.04 -5.98
N SER A 247 1.64 -21.22 -5.37
CA SER A 247 1.91 -21.42 -3.95
C SER A 247 3.30 -20.92 -3.54
N GLN A 248 3.36 -20.13 -2.47
CA GLN A 248 4.55 -20.00 -1.65
C GLN A 248 4.43 -20.88 -0.41
N ASP A 249 5.29 -21.88 -0.33
CA ASP A 249 5.58 -22.58 0.91
C ASP A 249 6.37 -21.64 1.84
N LEU A 250 5.87 -21.43 3.05
CA LEU A 250 6.61 -20.77 4.12
C LEU A 250 7.21 -21.83 5.05
N ASP A 251 8.54 -21.89 5.06
CA ASP A 251 9.32 -22.63 6.05
C ASP A 251 9.18 -21.99 7.44
N MET A 252 8.61 -22.75 8.39
CA MET A 252 8.33 -22.35 9.78
C MET A 252 9.52 -22.56 10.74
N THR A 253 10.68 -22.99 10.23
CA THR A 253 11.88 -23.19 11.07
C THR A 253 12.77 -21.95 11.19
N ASP A 254 12.46 -20.88 10.45
CA ASP A 254 13.35 -19.72 10.34
C ASP A 254 13.11 -18.69 11.47
N PRO A 255 14.11 -18.45 12.36
CA PRO A 255 14.04 -17.39 13.36
C PRO A 255 14.03 -15.97 12.74
N ASP A 256 14.32 -15.83 11.45
CA ASP A 256 14.35 -14.57 10.72
C ASP A 256 12.96 -14.18 10.18
N ARG A 257 12.19 -13.46 11.01
CA ARG A 257 10.82 -13.00 10.69
C ARG A 257 10.78 -11.78 9.74
N ARG A 258 11.61 -11.78 8.71
CA ARG A 258 11.60 -10.73 7.68
C ARG A 258 10.46 -10.99 6.71
N ILE A 259 9.87 -9.91 6.18
CA ILE A 259 8.89 -10.00 5.08
C ILE A 259 9.57 -10.75 3.92
N ARG A 260 8.97 -11.80 3.36
CA ARG A 260 9.53 -12.51 2.20
C ARG A 260 8.87 -12.02 0.91
N LEU A 261 9.64 -11.90 -0.17
CA LEU A 261 9.13 -11.68 -1.53
C LEU A 261 9.31 -12.97 -2.35
N ASP A 262 8.22 -13.65 -2.65
CA ASP A 262 7.65 -13.80 -3.99
C ASP A 262 8.60 -14.07 -5.15
N LYS A 263 8.63 -13.02 -5.96
CA LYS A 263 9.31 -12.89 -7.22
C LYS A 263 9.83 -11.47 -7.25
N THR A 264 11.07 -11.30 -7.67
CA THR A 264 11.58 -10.00 -8.05
C THR A 264 11.35 -9.81 -9.54
N PRO A 265 10.90 -8.63 -9.99
CA PRO A 265 10.86 -8.34 -11.41
C PRO A 265 12.28 -8.49 -11.98
N GLU A 266 12.40 -9.16 -13.12
CA GLU A 266 13.63 -9.09 -13.91
C GLU A 266 13.69 -7.69 -14.51
N PRO A 267 14.67 -6.84 -14.13
CA PRO A 267 14.75 -5.50 -14.67
C PRO A 267 14.92 -5.61 -16.18
N ALA A 268 13.99 -5.03 -16.95
CA ALA A 268 14.24 -4.79 -18.36
C ALA A 268 15.53 -3.96 -18.45
N LEU A 269 16.49 -4.42 -19.25
CA LEU A 269 17.78 -3.76 -19.50
C LEU A 269 17.56 -2.41 -20.19
N ALA A 270 17.02 -1.45 -19.47
CA ALA A 270 16.76 -0.09 -19.91
C ALA A 270 17.75 0.81 -19.18
N SER A 271 18.86 1.11 -19.86
CA SER A 271 19.89 2.00 -19.36
C SER A 271 19.32 3.41 -19.16
N LEU A 272 19.26 3.87 -17.91
CA LEU A 272 18.95 5.26 -17.61
C LEU A 272 19.97 6.20 -18.25
N ARG A 273 19.49 7.15 -19.06
CA ARG A 273 20.30 7.93 -20.02
C ARG A 273 21.30 8.91 -19.37
N TRP A 274 21.23 9.17 -18.07
CA TRP A 274 22.16 10.07 -17.37
C TRP A 274 22.53 9.62 -15.94
N PRO A 275 23.61 8.84 -15.79
CA PRO A 275 24.15 8.50 -14.47
C PRO A 275 24.75 9.74 -13.76
N SER A 276 25.20 10.76 -14.48
CA SER A 276 25.76 12.00 -13.92
C SER A 276 25.00 13.26 -14.37
N ARG A 277 25.18 14.39 -13.68
CA ARG A 277 24.61 15.69 -14.10
C ARG A 277 25.38 16.15 -15.35
N PRO A 278 24.74 16.32 -16.52
CA PRO A 278 25.44 16.83 -17.70
C PRO A 278 25.95 18.25 -17.46
N GLU A 279 27.11 18.57 -18.03
CA GLU A 279 27.63 19.93 -18.01
C GLU A 279 26.82 20.81 -18.96
N THR A 280 26.29 21.90 -18.43
CA THR A 280 25.61 22.94 -19.20
C THR A 280 26.41 24.24 -19.03
N PRO A 281 27.41 24.52 -19.89
CA PRO A 281 28.25 25.71 -19.74
C PRO A 281 27.47 27.03 -19.73
N ALA A 282 26.34 27.09 -20.44
CA ALA A 282 25.42 28.23 -20.46
C ALA A 282 24.40 28.23 -19.29
N GLY A 283 24.47 27.24 -18.39
CA GLY A 283 23.42 26.94 -17.44
C GLY A 283 22.19 26.32 -18.11
N ASN A 284 21.11 26.17 -17.34
CA ASN A 284 19.80 25.72 -17.80
C ASN A 284 18.72 26.72 -17.34
N PRO A 285 17.69 26.98 -18.14
CA PRO A 285 16.57 27.81 -17.72
C PRO A 285 15.91 27.26 -16.44
N ALA A 286 15.48 28.15 -15.55
CA ALA A 286 14.78 27.79 -14.32
C ALA A 286 13.70 28.82 -13.96
N ILE A 287 12.63 28.35 -13.33
CA ILE A 287 11.62 29.21 -12.70
C ILE A 287 11.78 29.14 -11.19
N THR A 288 11.69 30.29 -10.54
CA THR A 288 11.71 30.42 -9.08
C THR A 288 10.29 30.58 -8.55
N TYR A 289 9.94 29.77 -7.56
CA TYR A 289 8.71 29.85 -6.79
C TYR A 289 9.05 30.20 -5.34
N THR A 290 8.36 31.17 -4.75
CA THR A 290 8.55 31.54 -3.35
C THR A 290 7.53 30.80 -2.48
N VAL A 291 8.01 30.12 -1.44
CA VAL A 291 7.20 29.46 -0.42
C VAL A 291 7.25 30.30 0.84
N ASN A 292 6.18 31.07 1.08
CA ASN A 292 6.04 31.94 2.26
C ASN A 292 5.53 31.15 3.47
N HIS A 293 6.34 30.25 4.01
CA HIS A 293 6.04 29.60 5.28
C HIS A 293 6.06 30.63 6.41
N PRO A 294 5.16 30.56 7.41
CA PRO A 294 5.13 31.53 8.52
C PRO A 294 6.46 31.65 9.30
N THR A 295 7.19 30.55 9.40
CA THR A 295 8.41 30.45 10.22
C THR A 295 9.68 30.11 9.44
N ASN A 296 9.55 29.56 8.23
CA ASN A 296 10.67 28.98 7.49
C ASN A 296 10.55 29.25 5.98
N PRO A 297 10.52 30.52 5.53
CA PRO A 297 10.35 30.85 4.12
C PRO A 297 11.54 30.36 3.27
N PHE A 298 11.24 29.88 2.06
CA PHE A 298 12.27 29.43 1.12
C PHE A 298 11.82 29.60 -0.33
N ALA A 299 12.78 29.59 -1.25
CA ALA A 299 12.57 29.62 -2.68
C ALA A 299 12.88 28.23 -3.28
N VAL A 300 12.01 27.80 -4.20
CA VAL A 300 12.16 26.58 -4.99
C VAL A 300 12.50 26.98 -6.41
N PHE A 301 13.62 26.50 -6.91
CA PHE A 301 14.06 26.74 -8.27
C PHE A 301 13.88 25.45 -9.05
N VAL A 302 13.09 25.49 -10.12
CA VAL A 302 12.82 24.32 -10.96
C VAL A 302 13.40 24.57 -12.35
N GLY A 303 14.47 23.86 -12.64
CA GLY A 303 15.21 23.91 -13.90
C GLY A 303 14.71 22.90 -14.93
N HIS A 304 14.79 23.28 -16.21
CA HIS A 304 14.49 22.40 -17.34
C HIS A 304 15.55 22.51 -18.43
N LEU A 305 15.72 21.47 -19.25
CA LEU A 305 16.53 21.50 -20.47
C LEU A 305 15.66 21.91 -21.66
N GLU A 306 16.27 22.59 -22.63
CA GLU A 306 15.64 22.99 -23.88
C GLU A 306 16.46 22.47 -25.08
N ASN A 307 16.32 21.18 -25.39
CA ASN A 307 16.92 20.55 -26.57
C ASN A 307 15.83 19.91 -27.42
N GLY A 308 15.08 20.72 -28.18
CA GLY A 308 13.94 20.29 -29.01
C GLY A 308 12.62 20.13 -28.26
N SER A 309 12.64 19.68 -27.00
CA SER A 309 11.48 19.71 -26.08
C SER A 309 11.91 20.21 -24.70
N LYS A 310 10.98 20.83 -23.96
CA LYS A 310 11.24 21.30 -22.60
C LYS A 310 11.09 20.13 -21.64
N GLN A 311 12.14 19.84 -20.87
CA GLN A 311 12.16 18.65 -20.03
C GLN A 311 12.61 18.98 -18.61
N PRO A 312 11.86 18.57 -17.57
CA PRO A 312 12.28 18.75 -16.19
C PRO A 312 13.68 18.18 -15.98
N PHE A 313 14.56 18.99 -15.38
CA PHE A 313 15.98 18.67 -15.24
C PHE A 313 16.41 18.59 -13.79
N GLU A 314 16.23 19.66 -13.02
CA GLU A 314 16.68 19.68 -11.63
C GLU A 314 15.87 20.65 -10.79
N VAL A 315 16.00 20.49 -9.47
CA VAL A 315 15.37 21.34 -8.47
C VAL A 315 16.32 21.59 -7.32
N TRP A 316 16.40 22.85 -6.90
CA TRP A 316 17.09 23.21 -5.66
C TRP A 316 16.21 24.12 -4.82
N CYS A 317 16.42 24.05 -3.51
CA CYS A 317 15.78 24.94 -2.56
C CYS A 317 16.85 25.85 -1.96
N ASN A 318 16.51 27.11 -1.75
CA ASN A 318 17.38 28.07 -1.08
C ASN A 318 16.55 29.00 -0.18
N GLY A 319 17.13 29.43 0.93
CA GLY A 319 16.49 30.34 1.89
C GLY A 319 17.31 30.40 3.17
N ALA A 320 17.41 31.58 3.77
CA ALA A 320 18.13 31.75 5.03
C ALA A 320 17.49 30.93 6.17
N GLU A 321 16.17 30.76 6.10
CA GLU A 321 15.34 30.02 7.06
C GLU A 321 14.71 28.79 6.39
N ALA A 322 15.35 28.25 5.35
CA ALA A 322 14.81 27.07 4.67
C ALA A 322 14.73 25.88 5.65
N PRO A 323 13.62 25.10 5.64
CA PRO A 323 13.51 23.92 6.50
C PRO A 323 14.68 22.95 6.29
N ARG A 324 15.40 22.62 7.36
CA ARG A 324 16.55 21.71 7.31
C ARG A 324 16.15 20.37 6.69
N GLY A 325 16.94 19.92 5.70
CA GLY A 325 16.68 18.73 4.90
C GLY A 325 15.80 18.92 3.66
N ILE A 326 15.14 20.07 3.46
CA ILE A 326 14.39 20.34 2.22
C ILE A 326 15.33 20.36 1.00
N GLY A 327 16.55 20.87 1.18
CA GLY A 327 17.59 20.89 0.14
C GLY A 327 18.09 19.49 -0.21
N ALA A 328 18.20 18.60 0.78
CA ALA A 328 18.55 17.20 0.56
C ALA A 328 17.45 16.47 -0.24
N LEU A 329 16.18 16.70 0.10
CA LEU A 329 15.06 16.17 -0.67
C LEU A 329 15.09 16.67 -2.11
N ALA A 330 15.29 17.98 -2.33
CA ALA A 330 15.42 18.56 -3.67
C ALA A 330 16.58 17.94 -4.47
N LYS A 331 17.71 17.63 -3.80
CA LYS A 331 18.85 16.93 -4.42
C LYS A 331 18.49 15.51 -4.87
N THR A 332 17.68 14.78 -4.10
CA THR A 332 17.18 13.46 -4.52
C THR A 332 16.23 13.57 -5.70
N LEU A 333 15.29 14.52 -5.66
CA LEU A 333 14.30 14.77 -6.72
C LEU A 333 14.95 15.25 -8.01
N SER A 334 16.05 16.00 -7.95
CA SER A 334 16.85 16.35 -9.12
C SER A 334 17.42 15.11 -9.83
N THR A 335 17.68 14.03 -9.10
CA THR A 335 18.11 12.77 -9.72
C THR A 335 16.91 12.05 -10.36
N ASP A 336 15.74 12.13 -9.74
CA ASP A 336 14.48 11.61 -10.30
C ASP A 336 14.11 12.35 -11.60
N MET A 337 14.21 13.68 -11.64
CA MET A 337 13.94 14.50 -12.83
C MET A 337 14.87 14.15 -14.01
N ARG A 338 16.13 13.78 -13.74
CA ARG A 338 17.13 13.35 -14.73
C ARG A 338 16.99 11.91 -15.20
N SER A 339 16.15 11.10 -14.56
CA SER A 339 15.95 9.70 -14.98
C SER A 339 15.20 9.57 -16.32
N PHE A 340 14.50 10.62 -16.75
CA PHE A 340 13.54 10.61 -17.86
C PHE A 340 12.34 9.67 -17.67
N ASP A 341 12.28 8.96 -16.55
CA ASP A 341 11.15 8.14 -16.17
C ASP A 341 10.07 9.02 -15.54
N ARG A 342 9.07 9.40 -16.37
CA ARG A 342 8.04 10.37 -15.99
C ARG A 342 6.99 9.78 -15.07
N LYS A 343 6.62 8.51 -15.27
CA LYS A 343 5.75 7.75 -14.33
C LYS A 343 6.40 7.65 -12.96
N TRP A 344 7.71 7.37 -12.90
CA TRP A 344 8.45 7.34 -11.63
C TRP A 344 8.48 8.69 -10.91
N LEU A 345 8.79 9.76 -11.65
CA LEU A 345 8.80 11.11 -11.11
C LEU A 345 7.41 11.50 -10.59
N GLU A 346 6.35 11.25 -11.36
CA GLU A 346 4.98 11.54 -10.98
C GLU A 346 4.58 10.78 -9.71
N MET A 347 4.80 9.46 -9.69
CA MET A 347 4.50 8.60 -8.54
C MET A 347 5.17 9.10 -7.26
N LYS A 348 6.44 9.50 -7.35
CA LYS A 348 7.18 10.08 -6.22
C LYS A 348 6.60 11.41 -5.77
N LEU A 349 6.33 12.32 -6.70
CA LEU A 349 5.78 13.63 -6.36
C LEU A 349 4.38 13.49 -5.75
N GLU A 350 3.55 12.57 -6.24
CA GLU A 350 2.23 12.28 -5.67
C GLU A 350 2.37 11.78 -4.23
N ALA A 351 3.29 10.85 -3.97
CA ALA A 351 3.57 10.37 -2.63
C ALA A 351 4.01 11.52 -1.70
N LEU A 352 4.91 12.40 -2.14
CA LEU A 352 5.42 13.51 -1.34
C LEU A 352 4.40 14.63 -1.13
N SER A 353 3.47 14.84 -2.07
CA SER A 353 2.40 15.84 -1.97
C SER A 353 1.44 15.60 -0.81
N ARG A 354 1.44 14.38 -0.24
CA ARG A 354 0.62 13.93 0.88
C ARG A 354 1.40 13.80 2.19
N THR A 355 2.65 14.26 2.25
CA THR A 355 3.46 14.17 3.47
C THR A 355 2.94 15.16 4.50
N SER A 356 2.58 14.66 5.68
CA SER A 356 2.15 15.46 6.83
C SER A 356 3.33 16.20 7.49
N GLY A 357 3.04 17.31 8.16
CA GLY A 357 3.97 18.15 8.91
C GLY A 357 3.25 19.41 9.38
N ASP A 358 3.98 20.51 9.51
CA ASP A 358 3.45 21.83 9.82
C ASP A 358 2.70 22.38 8.60
N GLY A 359 1.38 22.23 8.60
CA GLY A 359 0.51 22.63 7.52
C GLY A 359 0.34 24.15 7.47
N PHE A 360 0.39 24.73 6.27
CA PHE A 360 0.27 26.16 6.06
C PHE A 360 -0.50 26.48 4.78
N SER A 361 -0.86 27.76 4.61
CA SER A 361 -1.46 28.26 3.37
C SER A 361 -0.41 29.01 2.57
N MET A 362 -0.31 28.72 1.28
CA MET A 362 0.58 29.43 0.36
C MET A 362 -0.17 29.95 -0.86
N ALA A 363 0.30 31.06 -1.44
CA ALA A 363 -0.18 31.53 -2.72
C ALA A 363 0.31 30.57 -3.81
N PHE A 364 -0.60 29.77 -4.36
CA PHE A 364 -0.25 28.78 -5.36
C PHE A 364 -0.31 29.38 -6.78
N PRO A 365 0.72 29.20 -7.62
CA PRO A 365 0.70 29.67 -9.00
C PRO A 365 -0.42 29.02 -9.85
N PRO A 366 -0.86 29.65 -10.94
CA PRO A 366 -0.40 30.95 -11.45
C PRO A 366 -1.13 32.17 -10.85
N GLU A 367 -2.39 32.05 -10.43
CA GLU A 367 -3.19 33.20 -9.96
C GLU A 367 -2.89 33.60 -8.51
N GLY A 368 -2.09 32.81 -7.78
CA GLY A 368 -1.75 33.07 -6.38
C GLY A 368 -2.87 32.68 -5.40
N VAL A 369 -3.75 31.74 -5.79
CA VAL A 369 -4.84 31.27 -4.94
C VAL A 369 -4.28 30.67 -3.66
N ALA A 370 -4.79 31.13 -2.52
CA ALA A 370 -4.43 30.60 -1.21
C ALA A 370 -4.80 29.11 -1.12
N THR A 371 -3.78 28.26 -1.14
CA THR A 371 -3.92 26.80 -1.12
C THR A 371 -3.31 26.25 0.15
N SER A 372 -4.10 25.47 0.89
CA SER A 372 -3.61 24.75 2.06
C SER A 372 -2.75 23.56 1.65
N VAL A 373 -1.55 23.48 2.23
CA VAL A 373 -0.60 22.40 2.04
C VAL A 373 -0.23 21.78 3.38
N PRO A 374 -0.09 20.44 3.47
CA PRO A 374 0.09 19.75 4.75
C PRO A 374 1.52 19.83 5.32
N SER A 375 2.51 20.26 4.52
CA SER A 375 3.90 20.45 4.97
C SER A 375 4.74 21.18 3.91
N SER A 376 5.94 21.63 4.28
CA SER A 376 6.93 22.17 3.33
C SER A 376 7.36 21.15 2.25
N THR A 377 7.42 19.86 2.62
CA THR A 377 7.64 18.76 1.66
C THR A 377 6.52 18.69 0.62
N ALA A 378 5.27 18.77 1.07
CA ALA A 378 4.12 18.73 0.18
C ALA A 378 4.03 19.98 -0.71
N ALA A 379 4.41 21.16 -0.19
CA ALA A 379 4.53 22.38 -0.97
C ALA A 379 5.54 22.24 -2.11
N LEU A 380 6.76 21.75 -1.82
CA LEU A 380 7.78 21.47 -2.82
C LEU A 380 7.27 20.49 -3.89
N ALA A 381 6.65 19.39 -3.48
CA ALA A 381 6.14 18.38 -4.40
C ALA A 381 5.03 18.92 -5.32
N LYS A 382 4.08 19.70 -4.78
CA LYS A 382 3.01 20.33 -5.57
C LYS A 382 3.53 21.37 -6.56
N LEU A 383 4.50 22.19 -6.17
CA LEU A 383 5.16 23.13 -7.08
C LEU A 383 5.90 22.41 -8.22
N LEU A 384 6.56 21.29 -7.91
CA LEU A 384 7.20 20.46 -8.93
C LEU A 384 6.19 19.81 -9.86
N GLN A 385 5.09 19.27 -9.35
CA GLN A 385 4.01 18.73 -10.19
C GLN A 385 3.46 19.80 -11.13
N TYR A 386 3.15 20.98 -10.59
CA TYR A 386 2.69 22.12 -11.37
C TYR A 386 3.66 22.47 -12.50
N ARG A 387 4.96 22.60 -12.19
CA ARG A 387 5.95 22.93 -13.20
C ARG A 387 6.15 21.81 -14.22
N CYS A 388 6.15 20.54 -13.79
CA CYS A 388 6.27 19.41 -14.70
C CYS A 388 5.07 19.35 -15.68
N ASN A 389 3.85 19.63 -15.20
CA ASN A 389 2.67 19.77 -16.06
C ASN A 389 2.84 20.91 -17.08
N GLN A 390 3.34 22.08 -16.66
CA GLN A 390 3.60 23.17 -17.60
C GLN A 390 4.66 22.85 -18.67
N LEU A 391 5.57 21.93 -18.36
CA LEU A 391 6.60 21.47 -19.30
C LEU A 391 6.09 20.36 -20.23
N GLY A 392 4.84 19.90 -20.08
CA GLY A 392 4.31 18.74 -20.78
C GLY A 392 4.99 17.43 -20.37
N ALA A 393 5.60 17.39 -19.18
CA ALA A 393 6.41 16.24 -18.76
C ALA A 393 5.58 15.00 -18.42
N PHE A 394 4.29 15.17 -18.18
CA PHE A 394 3.33 14.10 -17.88
C PHE A 394 2.28 13.95 -19.00
N ASP A 395 2.50 14.60 -20.15
CA ASP A 395 1.70 14.36 -21.34
C ASP A 395 1.95 12.92 -21.84
N ASP A 396 0.90 12.22 -22.28
CA ASP A 396 0.95 10.82 -22.71
C ASP A 396 1.58 9.85 -21.68
N ILE A 397 1.52 10.18 -20.39
CA ILE A 397 2.17 9.41 -19.33
C ILE A 397 1.78 7.94 -19.35
N GLU A 398 0.55 7.59 -19.69
CA GLU A 398 0.09 6.18 -19.80
C GLU A 398 0.91 5.36 -20.81
N GLN A 399 1.34 5.97 -21.92
CA GLN A 399 2.13 5.34 -22.98
C GLN A 399 3.64 5.36 -22.70
N ALA A 400 4.09 6.12 -21.70
CA ALA A 400 5.50 6.21 -21.35
C ALA A 400 6.02 4.89 -20.75
N GLN A 401 7.19 4.46 -21.21
CA GLN A 401 7.95 3.38 -20.55
C GLN A 401 8.43 3.87 -19.18
N SER A 402 8.46 2.96 -18.20
CA SER A 402 8.89 3.30 -16.85
C SER A 402 9.78 2.21 -16.24
N PRO A 403 11.05 2.12 -16.68
CA PRO A 403 11.99 1.15 -16.17
C PRO A 403 12.13 1.16 -14.64
N MET A 404 11.97 2.32 -14.01
CA MET A 404 12.04 2.44 -12.56
C MET A 404 10.80 1.87 -11.88
N VAL A 405 9.60 2.12 -12.41
CA VAL A 405 8.38 1.54 -11.85
C VAL A 405 8.35 0.03 -12.10
N ASP A 406 8.81 -0.42 -13.27
CA ASP A 406 8.92 -1.83 -13.63
C ASP A 406 9.97 -2.57 -12.76
N ALA A 407 11.02 -1.86 -12.32
CA ALA A 407 12.05 -2.39 -11.43
C ALA A 407 11.69 -2.34 -9.93
N LEU A 408 10.50 -1.85 -9.56
CA LEU A 408 10.03 -1.93 -8.18
C LEU A 408 9.66 -3.37 -7.84
N PHE A 409 10.35 -3.97 -6.87
CA PHE A 409 9.90 -5.25 -6.32
C PHE A 409 8.62 -5.09 -5.48
N SER A 410 8.24 -3.86 -5.12
CA SER A 410 6.94 -3.54 -4.52
C SER A 410 6.55 -2.08 -4.75
N LEU A 411 5.36 -1.86 -5.33
CA LEU A 411 4.81 -0.52 -5.60
C LEU A 411 4.56 0.26 -4.30
N LYS A 412 3.94 -0.39 -3.31
CA LYS A 412 3.70 0.16 -1.97
C LYS A 412 4.75 -0.33 -1.00
N GLU A 413 4.91 0.36 0.13
CA GLU A 413 5.74 -0.18 1.22
C GLU A 413 5.12 -1.50 1.71
N PRO A 414 5.86 -2.62 1.67
CA PRO A 414 5.44 -3.88 2.28
C PRO A 414 5.05 -3.66 3.74
N LYS A 415 3.91 -4.24 4.15
CA LYS A 415 3.40 -4.14 5.51
C LYS A 415 3.63 -5.44 6.25
N SER A 416 4.19 -5.35 7.45
CA SER A 416 4.30 -6.49 8.35
C SER A 416 2.92 -6.90 8.86
N GLY A 417 2.73 -8.20 9.07
CA GLY A 417 1.56 -8.73 9.77
C GLY A 417 1.57 -8.40 11.27
N THR A 418 0.68 -9.04 12.03
CA THR A 418 0.59 -8.87 13.50
C THR A 418 1.85 -9.30 14.25
N ASP A 419 2.65 -10.17 13.65
CA ASP A 419 3.89 -10.68 14.22
C ASP A 419 5.09 -9.72 14.04
N GLY A 420 4.89 -8.60 13.33
CA GLY A 420 5.91 -7.59 13.08
C GLY A 420 6.91 -7.99 11.98
N THR A 421 7.98 -7.21 11.85
CA THR A 421 9.13 -7.49 10.98
C THR A 421 10.39 -7.07 11.71
N MET A 422 11.52 -7.72 11.43
CA MET A 422 12.81 -7.25 11.90
C MET A 422 13.16 -5.89 11.29
N SER A 423 13.66 -4.99 12.14
CA SER A 423 14.15 -3.66 11.76
C SER A 423 15.55 -3.48 12.34
N TRP A 424 16.47 -2.99 11.53
CA TRP A 424 17.72 -2.44 12.03
C TRP A 424 17.45 -1.04 12.58
N THR A 425 18.06 -0.70 13.72
CA THR A 425 17.86 0.60 14.38
C THR A 425 19.18 1.15 14.91
N VAL A 426 19.36 2.48 14.81
CA VAL A 426 20.53 3.18 15.35
C VAL A 426 20.15 4.55 15.89
N ASP A 427 20.75 4.94 17.00
CA ASP A 427 20.58 6.27 17.59
C ASP A 427 21.43 7.31 16.85
N VAL A 428 20.85 8.46 16.54
CA VAL A 428 21.50 9.59 15.91
C VAL A 428 21.34 10.82 16.79
N LYS A 429 22.48 11.39 17.19
CA LYS A 429 22.53 12.59 18.01
C LYS A 429 23.47 13.61 17.39
N ASN A 430 22.94 14.77 17.03
CA ASN A 430 23.72 15.93 16.61
C ASN A 430 23.57 17.06 17.64
N PRO A 431 24.57 17.27 18.51
CA PRO A 431 24.53 18.34 19.52
C PRO A 431 24.51 19.76 18.94
N ALA A 432 25.07 19.99 17.75
CA ALA A 432 25.15 21.33 17.15
C ALA A 432 23.76 21.87 16.78
N THR A 433 22.89 20.97 16.32
CA THR A 433 21.55 21.30 15.86
C THR A 433 20.46 20.86 16.84
N GLY A 434 20.82 20.04 17.83
CA GLY A 434 19.92 19.47 18.81
C GLY A 434 19.03 18.35 18.26
N ASP A 435 19.43 17.70 17.16
CA ASP A 435 18.78 16.50 16.64
C ASP A 435 19.07 15.30 17.56
N ASP A 436 18.05 14.55 17.93
CA ASP A 436 18.13 13.38 18.82
C ASP A 436 17.00 12.41 18.47
N PHE A 437 17.31 11.41 17.64
CA PHE A 437 16.31 10.50 17.09
C PHE A 437 16.87 9.11 16.82
N VAL A 438 15.97 8.14 16.72
CA VAL A 438 16.28 6.77 16.30
C VAL A 438 15.97 6.63 14.82
N LEU A 439 16.94 6.12 14.05
CA LEU A 439 16.79 5.73 12.65
C LEU A 439 16.36 4.26 12.59
N PHE A 440 15.26 3.98 11.91
CA PHE A 440 14.72 2.64 11.68
C PHE A 440 14.87 2.27 10.21
N MET A 441 15.33 1.07 9.94
CA MET A 441 15.35 0.51 8.59
C MET A 441 14.77 -0.89 8.57
N LYS A 442 13.67 -1.04 7.83
CA LYS A 442 13.01 -2.35 7.69
C LYS A 442 13.65 -3.12 6.55
N GLU A 443 13.80 -4.42 6.79
CA GLU A 443 14.43 -5.36 5.88
C GLU A 443 13.45 -6.48 5.52
N LEU A 444 13.54 -6.95 4.29
CA LEU A 444 12.77 -8.07 3.77
C LEU A 444 13.74 -9.12 3.22
N ALA A 445 13.35 -10.38 3.23
CA ALA A 445 14.07 -11.48 2.61
C ALA A 445 13.66 -11.59 1.13
N MET A 446 14.65 -11.60 0.26
CA MET A 446 14.51 -11.76 -1.19
C MET A 446 14.47 -13.25 -1.56
N PRO A 447 13.97 -13.62 -2.76
CA PRO A 447 13.91 -15.03 -3.19
C PRO A 447 15.29 -15.73 -3.23
N ASP A 448 16.36 -14.95 -3.38
CA ASP A 448 17.75 -15.42 -3.39
C ASP A 448 18.34 -15.67 -1.98
N GLY A 449 17.52 -15.54 -0.93
CA GLY A 449 17.92 -15.70 0.46
C GLY A 449 18.65 -14.50 1.07
N ARG A 450 18.88 -13.42 0.31
CA ARG A 450 19.51 -12.19 0.82
C ARG A 450 18.48 -11.27 1.46
N ASN A 451 18.93 -10.47 2.43
CA ASN A 451 18.10 -9.47 3.07
C ASN A 451 18.26 -8.11 2.40
N ARG A 452 17.13 -7.45 2.12
CA ARG A 452 17.06 -6.18 1.41
C ARG A 452 16.37 -5.11 2.24
N PRO A 453 17.03 -3.97 2.50
CA PRO A 453 16.35 -2.82 3.07
C PRO A 453 15.32 -2.27 2.07
N TYR A 454 14.12 -1.97 2.54
CA TYR A 454 13.01 -1.51 1.68
C TYR A 454 12.31 -0.24 2.20
N SER A 455 12.57 0.17 3.44
CA SER A 455 12.05 1.41 3.98
C SER A 455 12.89 1.93 5.14
N VAL A 456 12.89 3.25 5.31
CA VAL A 456 13.60 3.99 6.35
C VAL A 456 12.66 5.01 7.00
N TRP A 457 12.74 5.10 8.33
CA TRP A 457 11.90 5.98 9.15
C TRP A 457 12.73 6.53 10.31
N ILE A 458 12.28 7.63 10.90
CA ILE A 458 12.92 8.25 12.07
C ILE A 458 11.89 8.59 13.15
N ALA A 459 12.28 8.46 14.42
CA ALA A 459 11.44 8.85 15.55
C ALA A 459 12.26 9.57 16.62
N GLY A 460 11.77 10.69 17.15
CA GLY A 460 12.49 11.54 18.09
C GLY A 460 12.40 13.02 17.72
N LYS A 461 13.46 13.77 18.00
CA LYS A 461 13.59 15.20 17.70
C LYS A 461 14.41 15.41 16.44
N TYR A 462 13.76 15.87 15.37
CA TYR A 462 14.37 16.12 14.08
C TYR A 462 13.57 17.17 13.28
N PRO A 463 14.13 17.75 12.21
CA PRO A 463 13.39 18.61 11.30
C PRO A 463 12.36 17.82 10.48
N GLU A 464 11.10 18.28 10.41
CA GLU A 464 10.00 17.56 9.74
C GLU A 464 10.24 17.25 8.26
N ALA A 465 11.05 18.06 7.55
CA ALA A 465 11.39 17.78 6.16
C ALA A 465 12.18 16.46 6.00
N PHE A 466 12.76 15.92 7.08
CA PHE A 466 13.37 14.61 7.08
C PHE A 466 12.36 13.49 6.83
N ASP A 467 11.08 13.65 7.19
CA ASP A 467 10.05 12.66 6.86
C ASP A 467 9.83 12.57 5.34
N GLY A 468 9.85 13.71 4.66
CA GLY A 468 9.82 13.79 3.21
C GLY A 468 11.02 13.08 2.57
N LEU A 469 12.21 13.32 3.12
CA LEU A 469 13.44 12.64 2.66
C LEU A 469 13.38 11.13 2.91
N CYS A 470 12.99 10.68 4.09
CA CYS A 470 12.84 9.27 4.44
C CYS A 470 11.81 8.58 3.53
N LYS A 471 10.71 9.26 3.21
CA LYS A 471 9.70 8.77 2.27
C LYS A 471 10.26 8.64 0.85
N SER A 472 11.02 9.62 0.37
CA SER A 472 11.67 9.57 -0.95
C SER A 472 12.69 8.43 -1.04
N ILE A 473 13.56 8.29 -0.02
CA ILE A 473 14.56 7.24 0.06
C ILE A 473 13.89 5.86 0.17
N SER A 474 12.84 5.73 0.97
CA SER A 474 12.09 4.46 1.09
C SER A 474 11.50 4.01 -0.24
N ILE A 475 11.07 4.94 -1.11
CA ILE A 475 10.63 4.60 -2.47
C ILE A 475 11.83 4.13 -3.30
N ASP A 476 12.98 4.79 -3.19
CA ASP A 476 14.22 4.40 -3.88
C ASP A 476 14.75 3.02 -3.46
N MET A 477 14.63 2.67 -2.17
CA MET A 477 15.06 1.39 -1.61
C MET A 477 14.28 0.20 -2.20
N ARG A 478 13.09 0.44 -2.74
CA ARG A 478 12.23 -0.59 -3.36
C ARG A 478 12.58 -0.94 -4.79
N ILE A 479 13.57 -0.26 -5.37
CA ILE A 479 14.14 -0.62 -6.66
C ILE A 479 15.05 -1.83 -6.48
N VAL A 480 14.84 -2.84 -7.32
CA VAL A 480 15.60 -4.10 -7.27
C VAL A 480 17.10 -3.85 -7.45
N ASP A 481 17.48 -2.95 -8.37
CA ASP A 481 18.87 -2.53 -8.56
C ASP A 481 19.34 -1.58 -7.43
N PRO A 482 20.29 -2.01 -6.56
CA PRO A 482 20.82 -1.15 -5.49
C PRO A 482 21.56 0.09 -5.98
N ALA A 483 22.06 0.10 -7.22
CA ALA A 483 22.81 1.22 -7.77
C ALA A 483 22.02 2.53 -7.72
N TRP A 484 20.70 2.45 -7.87
CA TRP A 484 19.81 3.61 -7.85
C TRP A 484 19.80 4.32 -6.49
N VAL A 485 19.44 3.59 -5.43
CA VAL A 485 19.42 4.15 -4.07
C VAL A 485 20.84 4.50 -3.61
N ALA A 486 21.83 3.68 -3.95
CA ALA A 486 23.23 3.90 -3.61
C ALA A 486 23.76 5.22 -4.18
N LYS A 487 23.48 5.53 -5.45
CA LYS A 487 23.86 6.80 -6.08
C LYS A 487 23.33 8.01 -5.29
N LYS A 488 22.08 7.94 -4.84
CA LYS A 488 21.47 9.01 -4.04
C LYS A 488 22.08 9.10 -2.65
N LEU A 489 22.30 7.96 -1.99
CA LEU A 489 22.96 7.92 -0.69
C LEU A 489 24.39 8.47 -0.75
N ARG A 490 25.20 8.12 -1.76
CA ARG A 490 26.55 8.69 -1.96
C ARG A 490 26.51 10.21 -2.13
N SER A 491 25.50 10.71 -2.84
CA SER A 491 25.27 12.15 -3.01
C SER A 491 24.86 12.84 -1.71
N LEU A 492 24.06 12.17 -0.87
CA LEU A 492 23.63 12.66 0.45
C LEU A 492 24.73 12.58 1.50
N ALA A 493 25.61 11.57 1.45
CA ALA A 493 26.75 11.40 2.35
C ALA A 493 27.78 12.55 2.28
N LYS A 494 27.69 13.37 1.23
CA LYS A 494 28.50 14.58 1.02
C LYS A 494 27.69 15.88 1.19
N PHE A 495 26.43 15.78 1.62
CA PHE A 495 25.54 16.92 1.76
C PHE A 495 25.94 17.77 2.97
N LYS A 496 26.01 19.09 2.75
CA LYS A 496 26.38 20.08 3.76
C LYS A 496 25.21 21.01 3.97
N GLU A 497 24.92 21.30 5.23
CA GLU A 497 24.00 22.35 5.64
C GLU A 497 24.75 23.33 6.54
N ALA A 498 24.30 24.58 6.57
CA ALA A 498 25.02 25.64 7.28
C ALA A 498 24.99 25.37 8.79
N GLN A 499 26.17 25.33 9.42
CA GLN A 499 26.34 25.17 10.88
C GLN A 499 25.80 23.83 11.44
N GLU A 500 25.81 22.76 10.63
CA GLU A 500 25.33 21.44 11.04
C GLU A 500 26.41 20.38 11.21
N ASP A 501 27.69 20.76 11.12
CA ASP A 501 28.76 19.81 11.27
C ASP A 501 28.96 19.37 12.73
N PHE A 502 29.27 18.09 12.92
CA PHE A 502 29.37 17.51 14.25
C PHE A 502 30.26 16.26 14.26
N LEU A 503 30.88 16.00 15.40
CA LEU A 503 31.63 14.76 15.61
C LEU A 503 30.67 13.60 15.85
N ALA A 504 30.80 12.56 15.05
CA ALA A 504 30.07 11.31 15.21
C ALA A 504 30.99 10.11 14.99
N ARG A 505 30.64 8.96 15.57
CA ARG A 505 31.37 7.70 15.35
C ARG A 505 31.27 7.28 13.90
N GLU A 506 32.38 6.87 13.32
CA GLU A 506 32.39 6.26 12.00
C GLU A 506 31.68 4.90 12.05
N PRO A 507 30.73 4.62 11.13
CA PRO A 507 30.04 3.34 11.14
C PRO A 507 31.01 2.16 11.06
N GLY A 508 30.91 1.20 11.99
CA GLY A 508 31.82 0.06 12.09
C GLY A 508 33.16 0.35 12.80
N SER A 509 33.34 1.53 13.39
CA SER A 509 34.58 1.95 14.05
C SER A 509 34.29 2.74 15.34
N GLU A 510 35.17 2.61 16.33
CA GLU A 510 35.11 3.45 17.55
C GLU A 510 35.69 4.85 17.31
N LYS A 511 36.30 5.11 16.15
CA LYS A 511 36.85 6.42 15.81
C LYS A 511 35.72 7.42 15.54
N GLN A 512 35.91 8.65 16.02
CA GLN A 512 35.03 9.76 15.69
C GLN A 512 35.62 10.57 14.54
N GLN A 513 34.74 11.06 13.66
CA GLN A 513 35.10 11.95 12.57
C GLN A 513 34.05 13.06 12.45
N ASN A 514 34.47 14.21 11.91
CA ASN A 514 33.54 15.31 11.67
C ASN A 514 32.62 14.94 10.50
N GLN A 515 31.32 15.02 10.73
CA GLN A 515 30.28 14.80 9.74
C GLN A 515 29.77 16.15 9.24
N PRO A 516 29.51 16.31 7.92
CA PRO A 516 29.14 17.60 7.36
C PRO A 516 27.71 18.06 7.65
N SER A 517 26.81 17.13 8.01
CA SER A 517 25.42 17.38 8.40
C SER A 517 24.82 16.11 9.00
N THR A 518 23.69 16.23 9.69
CA THR A 518 22.91 15.08 10.19
C THR A 518 22.50 14.15 9.04
N ILE A 519 22.09 14.71 7.90
CA ILE A 519 21.66 13.94 6.71
C ILE A 519 22.81 13.15 6.11
N ALA A 520 24.00 13.75 6.03
CA ALA A 520 25.18 13.04 5.54
C ALA A 520 25.55 11.86 6.44
N TYR A 521 25.41 12.03 7.76
CA TYR A 521 25.64 10.94 8.70
C TYR A 521 24.59 9.83 8.57
N VAL A 522 23.31 10.18 8.46
CA VAL A 522 22.22 9.21 8.18
C VAL A 522 22.49 8.45 6.88
N ALA A 523 22.91 9.12 5.81
CA ALA A 523 23.25 8.45 4.56
C ALA A 523 24.43 7.47 4.70
N LYS A 524 25.48 7.84 5.45
CA LYS A 524 26.61 6.93 5.76
C LYS A 524 26.17 5.72 6.59
N LEU A 525 25.27 5.91 7.55
CA LEU A 525 24.70 4.82 8.36
C LEU A 525 23.90 3.84 7.50
N ILE A 526 23.08 4.36 6.57
CA ILE A 526 22.35 3.52 5.61
C ILE A 526 23.33 2.75 4.70
N ILE A 527 24.33 3.43 4.12
CA ILE A 527 25.37 2.78 3.30
C ILE A 527 26.08 1.68 4.09
N HIS A 528 26.46 1.96 5.33
CA HIS A 528 27.11 0.97 6.20
C HIS A 528 26.23 -0.26 6.42
N ARG A 529 24.93 -0.07 6.66
CA ARG A 529 24.02 -1.21 6.83
C ARG A 529 23.83 -2.00 5.53
N TYR A 530 23.76 -1.34 4.38
CA TYR A 530 23.79 -2.01 3.07
C TYR A 530 25.10 -2.80 2.86
N ASN A 531 26.23 -2.30 3.36
CA ASN A 531 27.50 -3.00 3.33
C ASN A 531 27.54 -4.23 4.24
N GLN A 532 27.00 -4.15 5.46
CA GLN A 532 26.85 -5.30 6.34
C GLN A 532 25.99 -6.42 5.73
N LEU A 533 25.06 -6.07 4.84
CA LEU A 533 24.21 -7.02 4.11
C LEU A 533 24.86 -7.54 2.81
N GLY A 534 26.08 -7.10 2.48
CA GLY A 534 26.78 -7.50 1.25
C GLY A 534 26.17 -6.96 -0.04
N ILE A 535 25.35 -5.90 0.05
CA ILE A 535 24.68 -5.29 -1.12
C ILE A 535 25.56 -4.19 -1.74
N LEU A 536 26.21 -3.40 -0.87
CA LEU A 536 27.13 -2.33 -1.28
C LEU A 536 28.52 -2.57 -0.69
N ASP A 537 29.56 -2.02 -1.32
CA ASP A 537 30.87 -1.90 -0.71
C ASP A 537 30.92 -0.77 0.34
N GLU A 538 32.07 -0.61 1.01
CA GLU A 538 32.29 0.43 2.03
C GLU A 538 32.17 1.87 1.48
N ASN A 539 32.30 2.04 0.16
CA ASN A 539 32.20 3.32 -0.54
C ASN A 539 30.79 3.58 -1.10
N GLY A 540 29.86 2.63 -0.89
CA GLY A 540 28.47 2.71 -1.35
C GLY A 540 28.30 2.42 -2.84
N TYR A 541 29.15 1.60 -3.45
CA TYR A 541 28.94 1.05 -4.80
C TYR A 541 28.33 -0.36 -4.73
N PRO A 542 27.49 -0.75 -5.71
CA PRO A 542 26.85 -2.06 -5.71
C PRO A 542 27.86 -3.20 -5.84
N SER A 543 27.67 -4.28 -5.08
CA SER A 543 28.52 -5.47 -5.13
C SER A 543 28.29 -6.33 -6.37
N GLU A 544 27.10 -6.24 -6.98
CA GLU A 544 26.70 -6.89 -8.22
C GLU A 544 26.07 -5.87 -9.17
N ASP A 545 26.39 -5.94 -10.46
CA ASP A 545 25.78 -5.07 -11.48
C ASP A 545 24.51 -5.72 -12.03
N MET A 546 23.38 -5.02 -11.90
CA MET A 546 22.05 -5.48 -12.31
C MET A 546 21.56 -4.80 -13.61
N GLY A 547 22.34 -3.88 -14.19
CA GLY A 547 22.11 -3.35 -15.54
C GLY A 547 21.01 -2.28 -15.71
N LEU A 548 20.29 -1.85 -14.65
CA LEU A 548 19.34 -0.72 -14.73
C LEU A 548 20.08 0.63 -14.79
N MET A 549 21.20 0.71 -14.08
CA MET A 549 22.15 1.81 -14.11
C MET A 549 23.52 1.29 -14.55
N ASN A 550 24.12 1.89 -15.59
CA ASN A 550 25.54 1.62 -15.87
C ASN A 550 26.36 2.00 -14.62
N ALA A 551 27.05 1.02 -14.02
CA ALA A 551 27.91 1.26 -12.88
C ALA A 551 28.96 2.32 -13.27
N GLU A 552 28.96 3.47 -12.59
CA GLU A 552 30.04 4.44 -12.71
C GLU A 552 31.29 3.77 -12.15
N ALA A 553 32.19 3.31 -13.03
CA ALA A 553 33.52 2.89 -12.64
C ALA A 553 34.17 4.05 -11.85
N PRO A 554 34.83 3.77 -10.72
CA PRO A 554 35.51 4.81 -9.95
C PRO A 554 36.44 5.60 -10.88
N THR A 555 36.21 6.90 -10.98
CA THR A 555 37.02 7.82 -11.78
C THR A 555 38.46 7.76 -11.28
N GLY A 556 39.30 7.00 -11.97
CA GLY A 556 40.68 6.76 -11.57
C GLY A 556 41.39 5.53 -12.14
N ALA A 557 40.73 4.69 -12.94
CA ALA A 557 41.41 3.59 -13.62
C ALA A 557 41.50 3.86 -15.14
N ALA A 558 42.56 4.56 -15.53
CA ALA A 558 43.08 4.41 -16.87
C ALA A 558 43.36 2.92 -17.12
N THR A 559 43.03 2.45 -18.31
CA THR A 559 43.28 1.11 -18.83
C THR A 559 44.70 0.63 -18.48
N ALA A 560 44.81 -0.24 -17.48
CA ALA A 560 45.99 -1.05 -17.21
C ALA A 560 45.52 -2.49 -16.99
N GLY A 561 46.17 -3.42 -17.69
CA GLY A 561 45.72 -4.78 -17.98
C GLY A 561 45.12 -5.57 -16.82
N GLY A 562 44.20 -6.46 -17.18
CA GLY A 562 43.45 -7.31 -16.27
C GLY A 562 44.32 -8.01 -15.23
N VAL A 563 44.00 -7.79 -13.96
CA VAL A 563 44.46 -8.65 -12.88
C VAL A 563 43.47 -9.81 -12.79
N ARG A 564 43.88 -10.96 -13.31
CA ARG A 564 43.24 -12.24 -13.03
C ARG A 564 43.37 -12.49 -11.53
N VAL A 565 42.25 -12.49 -10.80
CA VAL A 565 42.23 -12.89 -9.39
C VAL A 565 42.67 -14.36 -9.33
N MET A 566 43.86 -14.62 -8.78
CA MET A 566 44.31 -15.98 -8.51
C MET A 566 43.61 -16.47 -7.22
N PRO A 567 42.76 -17.51 -7.28
CA PRO A 567 42.21 -18.09 -6.06
C PRO A 567 43.34 -18.65 -5.20
N GLY A 568 43.26 -18.42 -3.89
CA GLY A 568 44.19 -18.98 -2.91
C GLY A 568 44.08 -20.50 -2.84
N LYS A 569 45.00 -21.16 -2.12
CA LYS A 569 44.87 -22.60 -1.84
C LYS A 569 43.65 -22.85 -0.95
N GLU A 570 43.17 -24.08 -0.96
CA GLU A 570 42.11 -24.52 -0.06
C GLU A 570 42.62 -24.53 1.39
N CYS A 571 41.90 -23.86 2.28
CA CYS A 571 42.22 -23.84 3.71
C CYS A 571 41.97 -25.23 4.32
N PRO A 572 42.93 -25.80 5.08
CA PRO A 572 42.75 -27.12 5.68
C PRO A 572 41.65 -27.16 6.76
N GLU A 573 41.33 -26.02 7.37
CA GLU A 573 40.32 -25.90 8.44
C GLU A 573 38.92 -25.61 7.90
N CYS A 574 38.75 -24.54 7.10
CA CYS A 574 37.42 -24.09 6.64
C CYS A 574 37.09 -24.45 5.19
N LYS A 575 38.01 -25.09 4.46
CA LYS A 575 37.82 -25.55 3.06
C LYS A 575 37.55 -24.45 2.01
N ASN A 576 37.60 -23.17 2.40
CA ASN A 576 37.55 -22.05 1.45
C ASN A 576 38.89 -21.86 0.72
N HIS A 577 38.83 -21.47 -0.57
CA HIS A 577 39.99 -21.21 -1.44
C HIS A 577 40.60 -19.81 -1.21
N THR A 578 40.81 -19.49 0.07
CA THR A 578 41.26 -18.19 0.56
C THR A 578 42.53 -18.31 1.40
N TYR A 579 43.25 -19.43 1.28
CA TYR A 579 44.51 -19.68 1.99
C TYR A 579 45.67 -19.10 1.18
N ILE A 580 46.25 -18.01 1.68
CA ILE A 580 47.25 -17.20 1.00
C ILE A 580 48.50 -17.06 1.87
N ARG A 581 49.67 -16.86 1.27
CA ARG A 581 50.91 -16.63 2.03
C ARG A 581 51.11 -15.14 2.26
N LYS A 582 51.10 -14.72 3.52
CA LYS A 582 51.27 -13.33 3.96
C LYS A 582 52.40 -13.26 4.98
N ASP A 583 53.38 -12.38 4.75
CA ASP A 583 54.52 -12.13 5.63
C ASP A 583 55.35 -13.40 5.98
N GLY A 584 55.49 -14.31 5.00
CA GLY A 584 56.26 -15.56 5.15
C GLY A 584 55.45 -16.74 5.70
N CYS A 585 54.22 -16.49 6.14
CA CYS A 585 53.30 -17.41 6.80
C CYS A 585 52.07 -17.71 5.96
N ASP A 586 51.54 -18.93 6.02
CA ASP A 586 50.29 -19.26 5.35
C ASP A 586 49.10 -18.82 6.23
N PHE A 587 48.14 -18.09 5.67
CA PHE A 587 47.04 -17.44 6.39
C PHE A 587 45.73 -17.55 5.61
N CYS A 588 44.63 -17.91 6.28
CA CYS A 588 43.30 -17.94 5.69
C CYS A 588 42.56 -16.64 5.99
N THR A 589 42.22 -15.86 4.95
CA THR A 589 41.47 -14.60 5.12
C THR A 589 40.01 -14.78 5.52
N SER A 590 39.48 -16.00 5.43
CA SER A 590 38.08 -16.30 5.71
C SER A 590 37.82 -16.76 7.15
N CYS A 591 38.70 -17.57 7.74
CA CYS A 591 38.54 -18.07 9.12
C CYS A 591 39.67 -17.67 10.07
N GLY A 592 40.73 -17.02 9.58
CA GLY A 592 41.87 -16.62 10.38
C GLY A 592 42.89 -17.73 10.67
N HIS A 593 42.73 -18.93 10.10
CA HIS A 593 43.68 -20.04 10.25
C HIS A 593 45.11 -19.62 9.85
N VAL A 594 46.07 -19.84 10.74
CA VAL A 594 47.49 -19.58 10.51
C VAL A 594 48.21 -20.93 10.37
N GLY A 595 49.05 -21.06 9.34
CA GLY A 595 49.83 -22.26 9.08
C GLY A 595 50.98 -22.47 10.07
N SER A 596 51.92 -23.34 9.72
CA SER A 596 52.99 -23.88 10.58
C SER A 596 54.02 -22.89 11.15
N CYS A 597 53.74 -21.60 11.18
CA CYS A 597 54.56 -20.55 11.76
C CYS A 597 53.89 -19.82 12.94
N GLY A 598 52.69 -20.22 13.38
CA GLY A 598 52.05 -19.69 14.59
C GLY A 598 50.67 -20.26 14.85
#